data_AF-A0A023AZW5-F1
#
_entry.id   AF-A0A023AZW5-F1
#
_cell.length_a   1.000
_cell.length_b   1.000
_cell.length_c   1.000
_cell.angle_alpha   90.00
_cell.angle_beta   90.00
_cell.angle_gamma   90.00
#
_symmetry.space_group_name_H-M   'P 1'
#
loop_
_entity.id
_entity.type
_entity.pdbx_description
1 polymer ?
#
loop_
_entity_poly.entity_id
_entity_poly.type
_entity_poly.pdbx_seq_one_letter_code
_entity_poly.pdbx_strand_id
1 'polypeptide(L)'
;MHPAVVAAKPPTWRVTKEYWLLRQYQDLPEDTKFLVGHMRQFAQDYQAAKPDTYWHRKSGQVVLAVLLLRIHGKLQTVRGINSELSLPSGSVCAERAAIAAALAQHLSIARSDFVSIAVLAPNNANPIKPCGVCSEWIKKIEEACPTFSVITFTSTAMDELLEYSSVTVSEEVIDHVPDHLKGNWICKCGFQLNRAQQVYCSHCKQFRFRFKSHLQQTRVLVLKAVKHENYPNAETPRPSNGLEASPVPPTTNWLTASDEEASEEVRRTRRRGSLDLSQLCQQVVEATGLAEEVTLKTLKDLLSLQFIARPEGSCEFQITSLGSDFLEATQRLA
;
A
#
# COMPACT_ATOMS: atom_id res chain seq x y z
N MET A 1 41.11 15.59 26.74
CA MET A 1 40.31 16.18 25.64
C MET A 1 38.89 15.66 25.79
N HIS A 2 37.94 16.51 26.18
CA HIS A 2 36.52 16.12 26.21
C HIS A 2 35.98 16.12 24.77
N PRO A 3 35.24 15.07 24.34
CA PRO A 3 34.61 15.06 23.04
C PRO A 3 33.62 16.23 22.96
N ALA A 4 33.72 17.02 21.90
CA ALA A 4 32.80 18.12 21.64
C ALA A 4 31.37 17.55 21.57
N VAL A 5 30.49 18.06 22.42
CA VAL A 5 29.07 17.74 22.37
C VAL A 5 28.54 18.33 21.07
N VAL A 6 28.32 17.46 20.07
CA VAL A 6 27.64 17.85 18.82
C VAL A 6 26.24 18.29 19.19
N ALA A 7 25.95 19.58 19.04
CA ALA A 7 24.62 20.12 19.29
C ALA A 7 23.60 19.34 18.45
N ALA A 8 22.60 18.76 19.09
CA ALA A 8 21.55 18.04 18.39
C ALA A 8 20.84 18.99 17.41
N LYS A 9 20.77 18.61 16.13
CA LYS A 9 20.03 19.35 15.12
C LYS A 9 18.58 19.53 15.60
N PRO A 10 17.98 20.73 15.50
CA PRO A 10 16.60 20.92 15.92
C PRO A 10 15.66 19.99 15.15
N PRO A 11 14.54 19.57 15.78
CA PRO A 11 13.57 18.72 15.12
C PRO A 11 12.97 19.46 13.92
N THR A 12 13.07 18.87 12.72
CA THR A 12 12.46 19.42 11.51
C THR A 12 11.06 18.86 11.29
N TRP A 13 10.15 19.69 10.79
CA TRP A 13 8.80 19.28 10.42
C TRP A 13 8.70 19.17 8.92
N ARG A 14 8.06 18.11 8.42
CA ARG A 14 7.68 17.99 7.01
C ARG A 14 6.19 18.25 6.89
N VAL A 15 5.82 19.30 6.17
CA VAL A 15 4.43 19.60 5.82
C VAL A 15 4.21 19.12 4.41
N THR A 16 3.23 18.24 4.24
CA THR A 16 2.79 17.77 2.93
C THR A 16 1.48 18.45 2.59
N LYS A 17 1.45 19.20 1.48
CA LYS A 17 0.23 19.81 0.93
C LYS A 17 -0.24 18.98 -0.27
N GLU A 18 -1.54 18.70 -0.30
CA GLU A 18 -2.21 18.02 -1.40
C GLU A 18 -3.25 18.95 -2.00
N TYR A 19 -3.29 19.03 -3.32
CA TYR A 19 -4.17 19.93 -4.05
C TYR A 19 -5.20 19.13 -4.83
N TRP A 20 -6.44 19.61 -4.79
CA TRP A 20 -7.61 18.97 -5.36
C TRP A 20 -8.30 19.99 -6.24
N LEU A 21 -8.56 19.63 -7.49
CA LEU A 21 -9.31 20.50 -8.39
C LEU A 21 -10.77 20.06 -8.42
N LEU A 22 -11.64 20.90 -7.88
CA LEU A 22 -13.09 20.72 -7.93
C LEU A 22 -13.61 21.21 -9.28
N ARG A 23 -14.39 20.38 -9.98
CA ARG A 23 -15.03 20.73 -11.24
C ARG A 23 -16.50 20.32 -11.25
N GLN A 24 -17.33 21.16 -11.86
CA GLN A 24 -18.69 20.78 -12.24
C GLN A 24 -18.67 20.02 -13.56
N TYR A 25 -19.60 19.09 -13.76
CA TYR A 25 -19.66 18.23 -14.94
C TYR A 25 -19.70 19.03 -16.26
N GLN A 26 -20.43 20.15 -16.26
CA GLN A 26 -20.57 21.03 -17.43
C GLN A 26 -19.25 21.67 -17.87
N ASP A 27 -18.31 21.87 -16.93
CA ASP A 27 -17.02 22.53 -17.16
C ASP A 27 -15.89 21.53 -17.50
N LEU A 28 -16.22 20.26 -17.68
CA LEU A 28 -15.25 19.22 -17.96
C LEU A 28 -14.75 19.26 -19.41
N PRO A 29 -13.45 18.99 -19.64
CA PRO A 29 -12.93 18.66 -20.96
C PRO A 29 -13.66 17.46 -21.57
N GLU A 30 -13.72 17.38 -22.90
CA GLU A 30 -14.46 16.33 -23.61
C GLU A 30 -13.97 14.91 -23.28
N ASP A 31 -12.65 14.70 -23.18
CA ASP A 31 -12.08 13.41 -22.79
C ASP A 31 -12.53 12.99 -21.37
N THR A 32 -12.64 13.95 -20.47
CA THR A 32 -13.13 13.72 -19.10
C THR A 32 -14.62 13.45 -19.09
N LYS A 33 -15.42 14.15 -19.89
CA LYS A 33 -16.86 13.84 -20.06
C LYS A 33 -17.06 12.44 -20.61
N PHE A 34 -16.25 12.04 -21.60
CA PHE A 34 -16.25 10.69 -22.16
C PHE A 34 -16.00 9.64 -21.07
N LEU A 35 -14.96 9.84 -20.24
CA LEU A 35 -14.67 8.98 -19.10
C LEU A 35 -15.82 8.92 -18.08
N VAL A 36 -16.39 10.08 -17.70
CA VAL A 36 -17.51 10.14 -16.73
C VAL A 36 -18.77 9.46 -17.29
N GLY A 37 -19.05 9.62 -18.59
CA GLY A 37 -20.14 8.90 -19.25
C GLY A 37 -19.99 7.37 -19.13
N HIS A 38 -18.78 6.85 -19.34
CA HIS A 38 -18.50 5.43 -19.15
C HIS A 38 -18.57 4.99 -17.67
N MET A 39 -18.21 5.86 -16.72
CA MET A 39 -18.41 5.58 -15.29
C MET A 39 -19.88 5.51 -14.91
N ARG A 40 -20.72 6.43 -15.42
CA ARG A 40 -22.18 6.41 -15.22
C ARG A 40 -22.77 5.12 -15.76
N GLN A 41 -22.39 4.71 -16.97
CA GLN A 41 -22.84 3.44 -17.54
C GLN A 41 -22.40 2.26 -16.67
N PHE A 42 -21.15 2.23 -16.22
CA PHE A 42 -20.66 1.12 -15.40
C PHE A 42 -21.37 1.02 -14.04
N ALA A 43 -21.67 2.16 -13.41
CA ALA A 43 -22.47 2.20 -12.19
C ALA A 43 -23.89 1.65 -12.39
N GLN A 44 -24.54 2.00 -13.51
CA GLN A 44 -25.85 1.46 -13.88
C GLN A 44 -25.79 -0.06 -14.13
N ASP A 45 -24.79 -0.51 -14.90
CA ASP A 45 -24.58 -1.94 -15.18
C ASP A 45 -24.38 -2.73 -13.88
N TYR A 46 -23.58 -2.21 -12.94
CA TYR A 46 -23.34 -2.81 -11.64
C TYR A 46 -24.63 -2.94 -10.81
N GLN A 47 -25.45 -1.88 -10.77
CA GLN A 47 -26.74 -1.90 -10.06
C GLN A 47 -27.71 -2.92 -10.67
N ALA A 48 -27.72 -3.07 -11.99
CA ALA A 48 -28.56 -4.03 -12.68
C ALA A 48 -28.10 -5.50 -12.49
N ALA A 49 -26.80 -5.75 -12.44
CA ALA A 49 -26.22 -7.09 -12.48
C ALA A 49 -26.37 -7.91 -11.18
N LYS A 50 -26.58 -7.27 -10.02
CA LYS A 50 -26.59 -7.93 -8.68
C LYS A 50 -25.42 -8.93 -8.49
N PRO A 51 -24.16 -8.44 -8.51
CA PRO A 51 -22.99 -9.32 -8.50
C PRO A 51 -22.86 -10.13 -7.22
N ASP A 52 -22.17 -11.27 -7.35
CA ASP A 52 -21.89 -12.19 -6.23
C ASP A 52 -21.17 -11.46 -5.09
N THR A 53 -21.74 -11.55 -3.89
CA THR A 53 -21.24 -10.90 -2.68
C THR A 53 -19.93 -11.49 -2.20
N TYR A 54 -19.55 -12.71 -2.65
CA TYR A 54 -18.29 -13.36 -2.31
C TYR A 54 -17.08 -12.47 -2.62
N TRP A 55 -17.10 -11.76 -3.76
CA TRP A 55 -15.99 -10.90 -4.17
C TRP A 55 -15.79 -9.67 -3.30
N HIS A 56 -16.74 -9.34 -2.43
CA HIS A 56 -16.70 -8.19 -1.52
C HIS A 56 -17.00 -8.61 -0.07
N ARG A 57 -16.68 -9.85 0.29
CA ARG A 57 -17.11 -10.49 1.55
C ARG A 57 -16.48 -9.94 2.83
N LYS A 58 -15.39 -9.18 2.76
CA LYS A 58 -14.68 -8.73 3.98
C LYS A 58 -15.31 -7.45 4.53
N SER A 59 -15.52 -6.46 3.68
CA SER A 59 -16.05 -5.15 4.07
C SER A 59 -17.44 -4.87 3.48
N GLY A 60 -17.86 -5.61 2.45
CA GLY A 60 -19.03 -5.29 1.65
C GLY A 60 -18.84 -4.08 0.73
N GLN A 61 -17.67 -3.43 0.75
CA GLN A 61 -17.43 -2.22 0.00
C GLN A 61 -17.13 -2.53 -1.46
N VAL A 62 -17.93 -1.95 -2.33
CA VAL A 62 -17.69 -1.95 -3.77
C VAL A 62 -17.15 -0.60 -4.21
N VAL A 63 -16.10 -0.68 -5.02
CA VAL A 63 -15.44 0.42 -5.70
C VAL A 63 -15.32 0.03 -7.18
N LEU A 64 -15.74 0.93 -8.04
CA LEU A 64 -15.65 0.83 -9.49
C LEU A 64 -14.55 1.78 -9.96
N ALA A 65 -13.82 1.38 -10.98
CA ALA A 65 -12.86 2.21 -11.69
C ALA A 65 -13.09 2.12 -13.20
N VAL A 66 -12.93 3.25 -13.89
CA VAL A 66 -12.84 3.30 -15.35
C VAL A 66 -11.54 4.00 -15.70
N LEU A 67 -10.68 3.30 -16.42
CA LEU A 67 -9.40 3.82 -16.91
C LEU A 67 -9.57 4.28 -18.35
N LEU A 68 -9.16 5.51 -18.66
CA LEU A 68 -9.12 6.08 -20.00
C LEU A 68 -7.71 5.93 -20.59
N LEU A 69 -7.65 5.35 -21.79
CA LEU A 69 -6.43 5.15 -22.58
C LEU A 69 -6.55 5.89 -23.91
N ARG A 70 -5.41 6.34 -24.46
CA ARG A 70 -5.29 6.84 -25.82
C ARG A 70 -4.41 5.90 -26.63
N ILE A 71 -5.04 5.00 -27.38
CA ILE A 71 -4.35 3.98 -28.18
C ILE A 71 -4.49 4.35 -29.65
N HIS A 72 -3.38 4.56 -30.34
CA HIS A 72 -3.35 4.99 -31.75
C HIS A 72 -4.22 6.23 -32.02
N GLY A 73 -4.17 7.20 -31.08
CA GLY A 73 -4.95 8.44 -31.16
C GLY A 73 -6.42 8.31 -30.77
N LYS A 74 -6.93 7.11 -30.50
CA LYS A 74 -8.33 6.86 -30.13
C LYS A 74 -8.48 6.64 -28.63
N LEU A 75 -9.53 7.23 -28.06
CA LEU A 75 -9.90 6.99 -26.67
C LEU A 75 -10.53 5.61 -26.50
N GLN A 76 -10.09 4.87 -25.50
CA GLN A 76 -10.66 3.58 -25.09
C GLN A 76 -10.79 3.54 -23.57
N THR A 77 -11.79 2.81 -23.07
CA THR A 77 -12.02 2.67 -21.63
C THR A 77 -11.88 1.22 -21.19
N VAL A 78 -11.29 1.03 -20.01
CA VAL A 78 -11.18 -0.28 -19.35
C VAL A 78 -11.78 -0.19 -17.97
N ARG A 79 -12.66 -1.15 -17.64
CA ARG A 79 -13.37 -1.20 -16.35
C ARG A 79 -12.60 -2.06 -15.34
N GLY A 80 -12.67 -1.67 -14.08
CA GLY A 80 -12.15 -2.45 -12.95
C GLY A 80 -13.09 -2.37 -11.74
N ILE A 81 -13.17 -3.45 -10.98
CA ILE A 81 -13.90 -3.55 -9.71
C ILE A 81 -12.95 -4.12 -8.66
N ASN A 82 -13.06 -3.68 -7.40
CA ASN A 82 -12.24 -4.25 -6.34
C ASN A 82 -12.64 -5.71 -6.05
N SER A 83 -11.71 -6.48 -5.47
CA SER A 83 -12.00 -7.86 -5.04
C SER A 83 -11.31 -8.16 -3.71
N GLU A 84 -12.06 -8.70 -2.77
CA GLU A 84 -11.67 -8.91 -1.37
C GLU A 84 -11.37 -10.38 -1.05
N LEU A 85 -10.26 -10.87 -1.61
CA LEU A 85 -9.80 -12.22 -1.35
C LEU A 85 -8.98 -12.29 -0.05
N SER A 86 -9.16 -13.37 0.72
CA SER A 86 -8.34 -13.65 1.91
C SER A 86 -7.01 -14.29 1.52
N LEU A 87 -6.18 -13.52 0.83
CA LEU A 87 -4.83 -13.94 0.42
C LEU A 87 -3.77 -13.15 1.20
N PRO A 88 -2.56 -13.72 1.41
CA PRO A 88 -1.43 -13.00 1.99
C PRO A 88 -1.06 -11.74 1.20
N SER A 89 -1.29 -11.75 -0.11
CA SER A 89 -1.09 -10.60 -1.02
C SER A 89 -2.16 -9.51 -0.88
N GLY A 90 -3.23 -9.76 -0.12
CA GLY A 90 -4.31 -8.82 0.14
C GLY A 90 -5.36 -8.72 -0.99
N SER A 91 -6.31 -7.82 -0.77
CA SER A 91 -7.38 -7.48 -1.72
C SER A 91 -6.81 -6.67 -2.91
N VAL A 92 -7.49 -6.73 -4.06
CA VAL A 92 -7.17 -5.91 -5.24
C VAL A 92 -8.13 -4.72 -5.29
N CYS A 93 -7.60 -3.51 -5.46
CA CYS A 93 -8.38 -2.28 -5.58
C CYS A 93 -8.87 -2.11 -7.03
N ALA A 94 -9.97 -1.37 -7.21
CA ALA A 94 -10.60 -1.20 -8.52
C ALA A 94 -9.65 -0.57 -9.55
N GLU A 95 -8.83 0.39 -9.12
CA GLU A 95 -7.84 1.07 -9.95
C GLU A 95 -6.80 0.08 -10.50
N ARG A 96 -6.28 -0.77 -9.61
CA ARG A 96 -5.32 -1.83 -9.99
C ARG A 96 -5.97 -2.87 -10.90
N ALA A 97 -7.23 -3.21 -10.66
CA ALA A 97 -7.97 -4.12 -11.54
C ALA A 97 -8.12 -3.54 -12.96
N ALA A 98 -8.47 -2.25 -13.08
CA ALA A 98 -8.57 -1.58 -14.38
C ALA A 98 -7.22 -1.48 -15.10
N ILE A 99 -6.15 -1.14 -14.40
CA ILE A 99 -4.79 -1.06 -14.97
C ILE A 99 -4.31 -2.46 -15.43
N ALA A 100 -4.48 -3.48 -14.60
CA ALA A 100 -4.10 -4.84 -14.97
C ALA A 100 -4.91 -5.37 -16.16
N ALA A 101 -6.22 -5.09 -16.18
CA ALA A 101 -7.08 -5.44 -17.32
C ALA A 101 -6.65 -4.73 -18.61
N ALA A 102 -6.23 -3.46 -18.53
CA ALA A 102 -5.72 -2.73 -19.69
C ALA A 102 -4.45 -3.37 -20.26
N LEU A 103 -3.50 -3.73 -19.40
CA LEU A 103 -2.27 -4.43 -19.80
C LEU A 103 -2.57 -5.79 -20.44
N ALA A 104 -3.57 -6.52 -19.94
CA ALA A 104 -3.98 -7.80 -20.49
C ALA A 104 -4.68 -7.66 -21.86
N GLN A 105 -5.47 -6.59 -22.06
CA GLN A 105 -6.22 -6.35 -23.30
C GLN A 105 -5.36 -5.69 -24.39
N HIS A 106 -4.33 -4.96 -24.00
CA HIS A 106 -3.51 -4.19 -24.93
C HIS A 106 -2.02 -4.33 -24.61
N LEU A 107 -1.39 -5.38 -25.15
CA LEU A 107 0.00 -5.74 -24.84
C LEU A 107 1.05 -4.67 -25.24
N SER A 108 0.68 -3.75 -26.13
CA SER A 108 1.57 -2.70 -26.63
C SER A 108 1.38 -1.34 -25.96
N ILE A 109 0.54 -1.21 -24.92
CA ILE A 109 0.32 0.08 -24.28
C ILE A 109 1.56 0.52 -23.51
N ALA A 110 1.98 1.76 -23.75
CA ALA A 110 2.98 2.45 -22.97
C ALA A 110 2.30 3.21 -21.82
N ARG A 111 3.07 3.55 -20.78
CA ARG A 111 2.57 4.42 -19.68
C ARG A 111 2.08 5.79 -20.18
N SER A 112 2.64 6.29 -21.28
CA SER A 112 2.20 7.53 -21.93
C SER A 112 0.81 7.45 -22.56
N ASP A 113 0.29 6.24 -22.77
CA ASP A 113 -1.05 6.04 -23.34
C ASP A 113 -2.15 6.16 -22.28
N PHE A 114 -1.79 6.22 -21.00
CA PHE A 114 -2.73 6.39 -19.90
C PHE A 114 -3.14 7.85 -19.80
N VAL A 115 -4.44 8.14 -19.82
CA VAL A 115 -4.96 9.53 -19.82
C VAL A 115 -5.48 9.92 -18.45
N SER A 116 -6.38 9.13 -17.87
CA SER A 116 -6.97 9.41 -16.56
C SER A 116 -7.70 8.18 -16.03
N ILE A 117 -8.02 8.15 -14.74
CA ILE A 117 -8.82 7.09 -14.13
C ILE A 117 -9.90 7.68 -13.24
N ALA A 118 -11.16 7.30 -13.47
CA ALA A 118 -12.27 7.66 -12.62
C ALA A 118 -12.54 6.55 -11.61
N VAL A 119 -12.85 6.90 -10.36
CA VAL A 119 -13.12 5.98 -9.25
C VAL A 119 -14.40 6.37 -8.53
N LEU A 120 -15.24 5.39 -8.21
CA LEU A 120 -16.55 5.58 -7.58
C LEU A 120 -16.85 4.43 -6.62
N ALA A 121 -17.34 4.70 -5.40
CA ALA A 121 -18.10 3.70 -4.65
C ALA A 121 -19.60 3.94 -4.85
N PRO A 122 -20.31 3.06 -5.57
CA PRO A 122 -21.75 3.25 -5.82
C PRO A 122 -22.60 3.13 -4.54
N ASN A 123 -22.10 2.41 -3.52
CA ASN A 123 -22.83 2.09 -2.30
C ASN A 123 -22.15 2.63 -1.02
N ASN A 124 -21.09 3.42 -1.14
CA ASN A 124 -20.36 4.00 0.00
C ASN A 124 -20.19 5.50 -0.18
N ALA A 125 -19.54 6.17 0.78
CA ALA A 125 -19.30 7.59 0.62
C ALA A 125 -18.18 7.84 -0.38
N ASN A 126 -18.43 8.85 -1.20
CA ASN A 126 -17.46 9.49 -2.06
C ASN A 126 -17.17 10.88 -1.47
N PRO A 127 -16.00 11.50 -1.74
CA PRO A 127 -14.92 11.03 -2.61
C PRO A 127 -14.05 9.92 -2.00
N ILE A 128 -13.40 9.14 -2.87
CA ILE A 128 -12.47 8.08 -2.48
C ILE A 128 -11.08 8.46 -2.96
N LYS A 129 -10.13 8.46 -2.03
CA LYS A 129 -8.71 8.57 -2.39
C LYS A 129 -8.16 7.20 -2.79
N PRO A 130 -7.21 7.16 -3.75
CA PRO A 130 -6.45 5.95 -3.98
C PRO A 130 -5.76 5.52 -2.69
N CYS A 131 -5.76 4.21 -2.42
CA CYS A 131 -5.00 3.68 -1.28
C CYS A 131 -3.50 3.80 -1.55
N GLY A 132 -2.66 3.61 -0.51
CA GLY A 132 -1.21 3.75 -0.65
C GLY A 132 -0.60 2.90 -1.78
N VAL A 133 -1.11 1.69 -2.02
CA VAL A 133 -0.62 0.84 -3.13
C VAL A 133 -1.04 1.42 -4.49
N CYS A 134 -2.30 1.85 -4.63
CA CYS A 134 -2.77 2.48 -5.86
C CYS A 134 -2.01 3.79 -6.13
N SER A 135 -1.76 4.60 -5.11
CA SER A 135 -0.97 5.83 -5.23
C SER A 135 0.42 5.59 -5.79
N GLU A 136 1.10 4.50 -5.38
CA GLU A 136 2.41 4.16 -5.96
C GLU A 136 2.31 3.77 -7.43
N TRP A 137 1.28 3.02 -7.84
CA TRP A 137 1.05 2.71 -9.25
C TRP A 137 0.78 3.96 -10.07
N ILE A 138 -0.07 4.85 -9.56
CA ILE A 138 -0.44 6.12 -10.19
C ILE A 138 0.80 7.01 -10.37
N LYS A 139 1.64 7.16 -9.33
CA LYS A 139 2.91 7.90 -9.43
C LYS A 139 3.81 7.35 -10.53
N LYS A 140 3.90 6.02 -10.67
CA LYS A 140 4.68 5.40 -11.75
C LYS A 140 4.09 5.68 -13.12
N ILE A 141 2.78 5.82 -13.26
CA ILE A 141 2.18 6.24 -14.52
C ILE A 141 2.48 7.71 -14.80
N GLU A 142 2.30 8.59 -13.80
CA GLU A 142 2.55 10.04 -13.93
C GLU A 142 4.00 10.39 -14.27
N GLU A 143 4.97 9.58 -13.85
CA GLU A 143 6.39 9.73 -14.29
C GLU A 143 6.54 9.75 -15.82
N ALA A 144 5.68 9.04 -16.56
CA ALA A 144 5.68 8.99 -18.02
C ALA A 144 4.54 9.78 -18.66
N CYS A 145 3.48 10.08 -17.90
CA CYS A 145 2.34 10.88 -18.33
C CYS A 145 1.98 11.93 -17.26
N PRO A 146 2.66 13.09 -17.21
CA PRO A 146 2.44 14.09 -16.16
C PRO A 146 1.02 14.69 -16.13
N THR A 147 0.26 14.52 -17.21
CA THR A 147 -1.15 14.95 -17.31
C THR A 147 -2.13 13.87 -16.85
N PHE A 148 -1.65 12.69 -16.44
CA PHE A 148 -2.51 11.65 -15.90
C PHE A 148 -3.18 12.14 -14.63
N SER A 149 -4.50 12.02 -14.57
CA SER A 149 -5.27 12.47 -13.41
C SER A 149 -6.21 11.39 -12.87
N VAL A 150 -6.42 11.44 -11.56
CA VAL A 150 -7.35 10.54 -10.87
C VAL A 150 -8.59 11.34 -10.54
N ILE A 151 -9.74 10.89 -11.02
CA ILE A 151 -11.03 11.54 -10.83
C ILE A 151 -11.83 10.74 -9.80
N THR A 152 -12.34 11.42 -8.79
CA THR A 152 -13.35 10.88 -7.88
C THR A 152 -14.54 11.83 -7.84
N PHE A 153 -15.68 11.35 -7.37
CA PHE A 153 -16.92 12.13 -7.35
C PHE A 153 -17.24 12.61 -5.93
N THR A 154 -18.02 13.67 -5.78
CA THR A 154 -18.55 14.06 -4.46
C THR A 154 -19.84 13.31 -4.13
N SER A 155 -20.53 12.78 -5.15
CA SER A 155 -21.72 11.95 -5.01
C SER A 155 -21.85 10.92 -6.16
N THR A 156 -22.78 9.99 -6.02
CA THR A 156 -23.08 8.97 -7.04
C THR A 156 -23.79 9.54 -8.28
N ALA A 157 -24.28 10.78 -8.24
CA ALA A 157 -24.84 11.48 -9.40
C ALA A 157 -23.75 11.91 -10.41
N MET A 158 -22.50 12.06 -9.94
CA MET A 158 -21.33 12.43 -10.74
C MET A 158 -21.45 13.82 -11.41
N ASP A 159 -22.20 14.73 -10.79
CA ASP A 159 -22.38 16.11 -11.29
C ASP A 159 -21.22 17.02 -10.86
N GLU A 160 -20.55 16.66 -9.77
CA GLU A 160 -19.38 17.36 -9.25
C GLU A 160 -18.27 16.33 -8.97
N LEU A 161 -17.06 16.68 -9.41
CA LEU A 161 -15.91 15.81 -9.32
C LEU A 161 -14.67 16.52 -8.76
N LEU A 162 -13.81 15.70 -8.19
CA LEU A 162 -12.53 16.08 -7.63
C LEU A 162 -11.45 15.37 -8.45
N GLU A 163 -10.60 16.18 -9.06
CA GLU A 163 -9.43 15.73 -9.80
C GLU A 163 -8.20 15.80 -8.88
N TYR A 164 -7.60 14.64 -8.65
CA TYR A 164 -6.42 14.44 -7.85
C TYR A 164 -5.19 14.34 -8.75
N SER A 165 -4.17 15.13 -8.39
CA SER A 165 -2.80 14.99 -8.89
C SER A 165 -1.95 14.39 -7.78
N SER A 166 -1.08 13.43 -8.09
CA SER A 166 -0.19 12.88 -7.07
C SER A 166 0.97 13.80 -6.70
N VAL A 167 1.11 14.95 -7.39
CA VAL A 167 2.15 15.94 -7.12
C VAL A 167 1.99 16.45 -5.70
N THR A 168 2.80 15.87 -4.83
CA THR A 168 2.79 16.13 -3.40
C THR A 168 3.87 17.16 -3.14
N VAL A 169 3.47 18.39 -2.78
CA VAL A 169 4.42 19.43 -2.42
C VAL A 169 4.76 19.25 -0.94
N SER A 170 5.94 18.70 -0.68
CA SER A 170 6.49 18.61 0.67
C SER A 170 7.42 19.77 0.93
N GLU A 171 7.07 20.61 1.91
CA GLU A 171 7.91 21.67 2.42
C GLU A 171 8.53 21.22 3.75
N GLU A 172 9.87 21.25 3.85
CA GLU A 172 10.55 21.08 5.14
C GLU A 172 10.52 22.41 5.88
N VAL A 173 9.77 22.46 6.97
CA VAL A 173 9.66 23.62 7.85
C VAL A 173 10.64 23.41 8.99
N ILE A 174 11.76 24.15 8.94
CA ILE A 174 12.89 23.94 9.84
C ILE A 174 12.73 24.66 11.19
N ASP A 175 11.91 25.71 11.29
CA ASP A 175 12.03 26.62 12.45
C ASP A 175 10.76 26.94 13.25
N HIS A 176 9.60 26.38 12.91
CA HIS A 176 8.44 26.53 13.78
C HIS A 176 7.54 25.31 13.76
N VAL A 177 7.20 24.83 14.96
CA VAL A 177 6.04 23.95 15.18
C VAL A 177 4.82 24.70 14.62
N PRO A 178 4.03 24.12 13.69
CA PRO A 178 2.82 24.77 13.19
C PRO A 178 1.97 25.31 14.35
N ASP A 179 1.40 26.51 14.22
CA ASP A 179 0.75 27.21 15.35
C ASP A 179 -0.35 26.39 16.03
N HIS A 180 -1.06 25.56 15.28
CA HIS A 180 -2.10 24.66 15.80
C HIS A 180 -1.54 23.46 16.60
N LEU A 181 -0.25 23.12 16.43
CA LEU A 181 0.46 22.08 17.18
C LEU A 181 1.25 22.63 18.38
N LYS A 182 1.50 23.95 18.44
CA LYS A 182 2.18 24.61 19.58
C LYS A 182 1.41 24.32 20.87
N GLY A 183 2.07 23.67 21.83
CA GLY A 183 1.49 23.32 23.14
C GLY A 183 0.60 22.06 23.19
N ASN A 184 0.30 21.42 22.05
CA ASN A 184 -0.64 20.30 21.96
C ASN A 184 0.01 18.93 21.67
N TRP A 185 1.32 18.87 21.35
CA TRP A 185 2.01 17.64 20.91
C TRP A 185 3.07 17.09 21.88
N ILE A 186 3.39 17.81 22.96
CA ILE A 186 4.53 17.48 23.83
C ILE A 186 4.05 16.52 24.95
N CYS A 187 4.50 15.24 24.99
CA CYS A 187 4.37 14.46 26.24
C CYS A 187 5.26 15.13 27.28
N LYS A 188 4.79 15.23 28.52
CA LYS A 188 5.56 15.73 29.68
C LYS A 188 6.94 15.08 29.85
N CYS A 189 7.14 13.87 29.34
CA CYS A 189 8.44 13.18 29.36
C CYS A 189 9.46 13.68 28.33
N GLY A 190 9.10 14.65 27.47
CA GLY A 190 10.02 15.19 26.47
C GLY A 190 10.29 14.30 25.25
N PHE A 191 9.71 13.09 25.17
CA PHE A 191 9.94 12.16 24.06
C PHE A 191 9.29 12.64 22.75
N GLN A 192 10.12 12.88 21.72
CA GLN A 192 9.70 13.47 20.43
C GLN A 192 9.46 12.43 19.31
N LEU A 193 9.94 11.18 19.45
CA LEU A 193 9.92 10.14 18.41
C LEU A 193 8.67 9.25 18.44
N ASN A 194 7.49 9.84 18.39
CA ASN A 194 6.24 9.09 18.28
C ASN A 194 5.70 9.15 16.85
N ARG A 195 5.04 8.07 16.40
CA ARG A 195 4.37 8.08 15.10
C ARG A 195 3.29 9.15 15.07
N ALA A 196 3.04 9.72 13.89
CA ALA A 196 1.85 10.55 13.69
C ALA A 196 0.61 9.77 14.17
N GLN A 197 -0.37 10.47 14.76
CA GLN A 197 -1.64 9.89 15.24
C GLN A 197 -1.57 9.02 16.51
N GLN A 198 -0.40 8.80 17.11
CA GLN A 198 -0.30 7.93 18.28
C GLN A 198 -0.97 8.57 19.53
N VAL A 199 -2.07 7.95 19.98
CA VAL A 199 -2.90 8.40 21.12
C VAL A 199 -2.13 8.46 22.43
N TYR A 200 -1.20 7.53 22.61
CA TYR A 200 -0.33 7.40 23.78
C TYR A 200 1.12 7.56 23.38
N CYS A 201 1.93 8.18 24.23
CA CYS A 201 3.37 8.25 23.99
C CYS A 201 4.00 6.87 24.10
N SER A 202 4.84 6.50 23.15
CA SER A 202 5.59 5.24 23.14
C SER A 202 6.46 5.06 24.39
N HIS A 203 6.99 6.16 24.92
CA HIS A 203 7.85 6.16 26.11
C HIS A 203 7.05 6.20 27.42
N CYS A 204 6.34 7.31 27.67
CA CYS A 204 5.66 7.55 28.95
C CYS A 204 4.30 6.84 29.09
N LYS A 205 3.75 6.27 28.00
CA LYS A 205 2.38 5.74 27.87
C LYS A 205 1.25 6.71 28.24
N GLN A 206 1.56 7.96 28.60
CA GLN A 206 0.57 9.00 28.88
C GLN A 206 -0.14 9.41 27.58
N PHE A 207 -1.42 9.76 27.74
CA PHE A 207 -2.25 10.31 26.68
C PHE A 207 -1.65 11.64 26.17
N ARG A 208 -1.39 11.73 24.87
CA ARG A 208 -0.62 12.86 24.31
C ARG A 208 -1.46 14.09 24.01
N PHE A 209 -2.77 13.91 23.85
CA PHE A 209 -3.67 14.95 23.37
C PHE A 209 -4.46 15.60 24.51
N ARG A 210 -3.78 16.27 25.44
CA ARG A 210 -4.48 17.13 26.41
C ARG A 210 -4.80 18.49 25.78
N PHE A 211 -5.82 18.51 24.91
CA PHE A 211 -6.34 19.77 24.39
C PHE A 211 -7.01 20.56 25.52
N LYS A 212 -6.72 21.87 25.59
CA LYS A 212 -7.50 22.79 26.45
C LYS A 212 -8.95 22.79 25.95
N SER A 213 -9.93 22.93 26.85
CA SER A 213 -11.36 22.84 26.54
C SER A 213 -11.80 23.79 25.41
N HIS A 214 -11.29 25.02 25.37
CA HIS A 214 -11.58 26.00 24.32
C HIS A 214 -10.96 25.67 22.95
N LEU A 215 -10.02 24.72 22.89
CA LEU A 215 -9.40 24.25 21.64
C LEU A 215 -10.03 22.94 21.15
N GLN A 216 -11.17 22.51 21.68
CA GLN A 216 -11.87 21.31 21.18
C GLN A 216 -12.30 21.44 19.70
N GLN A 217 -12.59 22.65 19.22
CA GLN A 217 -12.85 22.88 17.79
C GLN A 217 -11.55 22.75 16.96
N THR A 218 -10.41 23.21 17.50
CA THR A 218 -9.08 22.98 16.92
C THR A 218 -8.66 21.51 16.97
N ARG A 219 -9.09 20.74 18.00
CA ARG A 219 -8.95 19.28 18.06
C ARG A 219 -9.65 18.63 16.86
N VAL A 220 -10.85 19.10 16.51
CA VAL A 220 -11.55 18.65 15.31
C VAL A 220 -10.77 19.03 14.07
N LEU A 221 -10.22 20.24 13.95
CA LEU A 221 -9.43 20.66 12.79
C LEU A 221 -8.08 19.95 12.65
N VAL A 222 -7.35 19.70 13.75
CA VAL A 222 -6.06 18.96 13.73
C VAL A 222 -6.31 17.48 13.50
N LEU A 223 -7.35 16.90 14.12
CA LEU A 223 -7.74 15.53 13.82
C LEU A 223 -8.41 15.39 12.45
N LYS A 224 -9.01 16.43 11.86
CA LYS A 224 -9.52 16.48 10.48
C LYS A 224 -8.44 16.78 9.44
N ALA A 225 -7.38 17.50 9.81
CA ALA A 225 -6.18 17.63 8.97
C ALA A 225 -5.40 16.30 8.91
N VAL A 226 -5.56 15.48 9.96
CA VAL A 226 -4.99 14.13 10.08
C VAL A 226 -5.93 13.03 9.55
N LYS A 227 -7.25 13.23 9.70
CA LYS A 227 -8.34 12.50 9.07
C LYS A 227 -9.03 13.45 8.10
N HIS A 228 -8.37 13.73 7.00
CA HIS A 228 -9.06 13.88 5.73
C HIS A 228 -10.54 14.29 5.79
N GLU A 229 -10.81 15.58 5.56
CA GLU A 229 -12.17 16.09 5.47
C GLU A 229 -12.95 15.36 4.36
N ASN A 230 -13.93 14.54 4.78
CA ASN A 230 -15.27 14.36 4.20
C ASN A 230 -15.86 13.00 4.62
N TYR A 231 -16.55 12.95 5.76
CA TYR A 231 -17.61 11.97 6.02
C TYR A 231 -18.67 12.65 6.90
N PRO A 232 -19.95 12.72 6.47
CA PRO A 232 -21.04 13.07 7.36
C PRO A 232 -21.36 11.87 8.28
N ASN A 233 -21.88 12.19 9.46
CA ASN A 233 -22.15 11.29 10.58
C ASN A 233 -22.71 9.90 10.19
N ALA A 234 -22.05 8.84 10.63
CA ALA A 234 -22.69 7.55 10.85
C ALA A 234 -22.78 7.32 12.36
N GLU A 235 -23.99 7.40 12.91
CA GLU A 235 -24.30 6.89 14.24
C GLU A 235 -23.99 5.39 14.26
N THR A 236 -23.15 4.96 15.19
CA THR A 236 -22.85 3.55 15.42
C THR A 236 -24.07 2.85 16.00
N PRO A 237 -24.64 1.80 15.37
CA PRO A 237 -25.57 0.92 16.05
C PRO A 237 -24.80 0.12 17.10
N ARG A 238 -25.34 0.04 18.31
CA ARG A 238 -24.87 -0.92 19.33
C ARG A 238 -25.09 -2.34 18.82
N PRO A 239 -24.16 -3.29 19.01
CA PRO A 239 -24.42 -4.68 18.69
C PRO A 239 -25.48 -5.23 19.66
N SER A 240 -26.62 -5.66 19.11
CA SER A 240 -27.53 -6.54 19.82
C SER A 240 -26.92 -7.93 19.90
N ASN A 241 -26.92 -8.48 21.12
CA ASN A 241 -26.55 -9.85 21.40
C ASN A 241 -27.45 -10.84 20.64
N GLY A 242 -26.83 -11.93 20.18
CA GLY A 242 -27.51 -13.19 19.89
C GLY A 242 -27.57 -13.52 18.41
N LEU A 243 -26.72 -14.47 18.00
CA LEU A 243 -27.08 -15.56 17.08
C LEU A 243 -26.01 -16.64 17.18
N GLU A 244 -26.47 -17.85 17.52
CA GLU A 244 -25.71 -19.07 17.73
C GLU A 244 -25.05 -19.57 16.44
N ALA A 245 -23.81 -20.04 16.53
CA ALA A 245 -23.10 -20.69 15.44
C ALA A 245 -23.57 -22.15 15.31
N SER A 246 -24.04 -22.53 14.11
CA SER A 246 -24.24 -23.93 13.72
C SER A 246 -22.93 -24.57 13.22
N PRO A 247 -22.74 -25.88 13.40
CA PRO A 247 -21.46 -26.56 13.15
C PRO A 247 -21.21 -26.86 11.66
N VAL A 248 -19.95 -26.74 11.26
CA VAL A 248 -19.42 -27.12 9.94
C VAL A 248 -19.06 -28.61 9.94
N PRO A 249 -19.39 -29.40 8.90
CA PRO A 249 -19.01 -30.81 8.82
C PRO A 249 -17.53 -30.98 8.38
N PRO A 250 -16.90 -32.14 8.71
CA PRO A 250 -15.48 -32.35 8.48
C PRO A 250 -15.16 -32.61 7.00
N THR A 251 -14.11 -31.96 6.50
CA THR A 251 -13.52 -32.21 5.18
C THR A 251 -12.63 -33.46 5.21
N THR A 252 -12.92 -34.41 4.34
CA THR A 252 -12.11 -35.61 4.05
C THR A 252 -10.81 -35.25 3.34
N ASN A 253 -9.69 -35.78 3.85
CA ASN A 253 -8.36 -35.74 3.24
C ASN A 253 -8.30 -36.61 1.97
N TRP A 254 -7.79 -36.03 0.89
CA TRP A 254 -7.21 -36.77 -0.23
C TRP A 254 -5.74 -36.36 -0.33
N LEU A 255 -4.85 -37.23 0.15
CA LEU A 255 -3.42 -37.22 -0.21
C LEU A 255 -3.17 -38.56 -0.90
N THR A 256 -2.66 -38.51 -2.14
CA THR A 256 -2.30 -39.70 -2.91
C THR A 256 -0.83 -40.07 -2.65
N ALA A 257 -0.53 -41.37 -2.76
CA ALA A 257 0.74 -42.02 -2.42
C ALA A 257 2.02 -41.49 -3.14
N SER A 258 1.91 -40.52 -4.05
CA SER A 258 3.06 -39.89 -4.70
C SER A 258 3.79 -38.84 -3.85
N ASP A 259 3.15 -38.35 -2.77
CA ASP A 259 3.72 -37.29 -1.93
C ASP A 259 4.60 -37.83 -0.78
N GLU A 260 4.51 -39.13 -0.46
CA GLU A 260 5.35 -39.76 0.58
C GLU A 260 6.78 -40.03 0.11
N GLU A 261 6.99 -40.39 -1.16
CA GLU A 261 8.35 -40.66 -1.69
C GLU A 261 9.18 -39.38 -1.82
N ALA A 262 8.56 -38.24 -2.16
CA ALA A 262 9.24 -36.94 -2.17
C ALA A 262 9.63 -36.47 -0.76
N SER A 263 8.89 -36.88 0.28
CA SER A 263 9.20 -36.56 1.68
C SER A 263 10.34 -37.40 2.25
N GLU A 264 10.63 -38.58 1.69
CA GLU A 264 11.66 -39.50 2.18
C GLU A 264 13.06 -39.13 1.64
N GLU A 265 13.12 -38.68 0.39
CA GLU A 265 14.36 -38.19 -0.25
C GLU A 265 14.87 -36.90 0.44
N VAL A 266 13.96 -36.00 0.81
CA VAL A 266 14.26 -34.76 1.56
C VAL A 266 14.72 -35.04 2.99
N ARG A 267 14.33 -36.19 3.59
CA ARG A 267 14.82 -36.62 4.91
C ARG A 267 16.26 -37.12 4.88
N ARG A 268 16.75 -37.67 3.76
CA ARG A 268 18.09 -38.26 3.65
C ARG A 268 19.23 -37.24 3.60
N THR A 269 18.99 -35.99 3.20
CA THR A 269 20.04 -34.98 3.01
C THR A 269 20.34 -34.10 4.24
N ARG A 270 19.74 -34.37 5.40
CA ARG A 270 20.02 -33.62 6.64
C ARG A 270 21.37 -34.00 7.27
N ARG A 271 22.47 -33.43 6.76
CA ARG A 271 23.72 -33.34 7.55
C ARG A 271 23.59 -32.15 8.52
N ARG A 272 23.59 -32.46 9.83
CA ARG A 272 23.63 -31.50 10.92
C ARG A 272 24.97 -30.78 10.93
N GLY A 273 24.95 -29.46 10.78
CA GLY A 273 26.07 -28.58 11.09
C GLY A 273 25.51 -27.20 11.40
N SER A 274 25.84 -26.66 12.58
CA SER A 274 25.70 -25.23 12.84
C SER A 274 26.65 -24.52 11.89
N LEU A 275 26.13 -23.85 10.86
CA LEU A 275 26.97 -23.10 9.95
C LEU A 275 27.47 -21.83 10.66
N ASP A 276 28.78 -21.78 10.89
CA ASP A 276 29.47 -20.55 11.27
C ASP A 276 29.51 -19.63 10.04
N LEU A 277 28.79 -18.50 10.13
CA LEU A 277 28.72 -17.50 9.07
C LEU A 277 30.10 -16.99 8.66
N SER A 278 31.07 -16.94 9.59
CA SER A 278 32.45 -16.56 9.27
C SER A 278 33.11 -17.58 8.33
N GLN A 279 32.81 -18.86 8.53
CA GLN A 279 33.36 -19.95 7.71
C GLN A 279 32.73 -19.98 6.32
N LEU A 280 31.43 -19.68 6.23
CA LEU A 280 30.73 -19.53 4.95
C LEU A 280 31.24 -18.33 4.14
N CYS A 281 31.45 -17.18 4.80
CA CYS A 281 32.06 -16.00 4.17
C CYS A 281 33.43 -16.35 3.58
N GLN A 282 34.27 -17.06 4.34
CA GLN A 282 35.61 -17.42 3.90
C GLN A 282 35.61 -18.39 2.72
N GLN A 283 34.71 -19.39 2.71
CA GLN A 283 34.53 -20.30 1.57
C GLN A 283 34.06 -19.57 0.30
N VAL A 284 33.19 -18.57 0.43
CA VAL A 284 32.73 -17.76 -0.71
C VAL A 284 33.86 -16.87 -1.23
N VAL A 285 34.65 -16.25 -0.35
CA VAL A 285 35.84 -15.46 -0.72
C VAL A 285 36.86 -16.32 -1.48
N GLU A 286 37.16 -17.52 -0.97
CA GLU A 286 38.09 -18.46 -1.61
C GLU A 286 37.59 -18.94 -2.99
N ALA A 287 36.29 -19.23 -3.13
CA ALA A 287 35.72 -19.72 -4.38
C ALA A 287 35.56 -18.63 -5.46
N THR A 288 35.45 -17.36 -5.06
CA THR A 288 35.18 -16.23 -5.97
C THR A 288 36.37 -15.31 -6.18
N GLY A 289 37.44 -15.44 -5.41
CA GLY A 289 38.62 -14.57 -5.50
C GLY A 289 38.32 -13.09 -5.19
N LEU A 290 37.16 -12.79 -4.61
CA LEU A 290 36.77 -11.43 -4.21
C LEU A 290 37.63 -10.99 -3.01
N ALA A 291 38.09 -9.74 -3.00
CA ALA A 291 38.89 -9.20 -1.90
C ALA A 291 38.14 -9.31 -0.55
N GLU A 292 38.90 -9.43 0.55
CA GLU A 292 38.51 -9.87 1.92
C GLU A 292 37.29 -9.18 2.59
N GLU A 293 36.65 -8.19 1.98
CA GLU A 293 35.45 -7.54 2.54
C GLU A 293 34.16 -7.90 1.79
N VAL A 294 33.77 -9.18 1.84
CA VAL A 294 32.39 -9.56 1.50
C VAL A 294 31.51 -9.31 2.72
N THR A 295 30.72 -8.23 2.69
CA THR A 295 29.81 -7.91 3.80
C THR A 295 28.63 -8.89 3.86
N LEU A 296 28.06 -9.09 5.05
CA LEU A 296 26.83 -9.88 5.28
C LEU A 296 25.65 -9.40 4.44
N LYS A 297 25.66 -8.13 4.02
CA LYS A 297 24.69 -7.55 3.09
C LYS A 297 24.92 -8.07 1.66
N THR A 298 26.16 -8.06 1.19
CA THR A 298 26.55 -8.61 -0.12
C THR A 298 26.20 -10.09 -0.27
N LEU A 299 26.38 -10.89 0.79
CA LEU A 299 25.99 -12.30 0.79
C LEU A 299 24.47 -12.52 0.72
N LYS A 300 23.68 -11.65 1.37
CA LYS A 300 22.21 -11.70 1.27
C LYS A 300 21.70 -11.31 -0.12
N ASP A 301 22.42 -10.43 -0.80
CA ASP A 301 22.06 -9.99 -2.14
C ASP A 301 22.45 -11.05 -3.19
N LEU A 302 23.54 -11.81 -2.97
CA LEU A 302 23.99 -12.90 -3.85
C LEU A 302 23.24 -14.22 -3.63
N LEU A 303 22.79 -14.49 -2.41
CA LEU A 303 22.12 -15.73 -2.02
C LEU A 303 20.70 -15.41 -1.58
N SER A 304 19.70 -15.99 -2.25
CA SER A 304 18.32 -15.91 -1.77
C SER A 304 18.21 -16.76 -0.49
N LEU A 305 18.30 -16.10 0.66
CA LEU A 305 18.22 -16.73 1.98
C LEU A 305 16.81 -16.60 2.55
N GLN A 306 16.17 -17.73 2.83
CA GLN A 306 14.93 -17.77 3.59
C GLN A 306 15.23 -17.95 5.08
N PHE A 307 14.60 -17.10 5.89
CA PHE A 307 14.74 -17.13 7.35
C PHE A 307 13.64 -17.97 7.97
N ILE A 308 14.01 -18.99 8.73
CA ILE A 308 13.06 -19.86 9.42
C ILE A 308 13.28 -19.69 10.91
N ALA A 309 12.39 -18.91 11.53
CA ALA A 309 12.35 -18.79 12.99
C ALA A 309 11.72 -20.06 13.56
N ARG A 310 12.40 -20.69 14.52
CA ARG A 310 11.89 -21.88 15.20
C ARG A 310 11.19 -21.51 16.52
N PRO A 311 10.20 -22.30 16.98
CA PRO A 311 9.44 -22.02 18.19
C PRO A 311 10.30 -21.87 19.46
N GLU A 312 11.44 -22.55 19.52
CA GLU A 312 12.40 -22.49 20.62
C GLU A 312 13.31 -21.24 20.61
N GLY A 313 13.06 -20.29 19.70
CA GLY A 313 13.77 -19.01 19.61
C GLY A 313 15.09 -19.07 18.83
N SER A 314 15.45 -20.23 18.27
CA SER A 314 16.57 -20.37 17.34
C SER A 314 16.17 -19.93 15.93
N CYS A 315 17.15 -19.53 15.13
CA CYS A 315 16.94 -19.10 13.75
C CYS A 315 17.84 -19.90 12.82
N GLU A 316 17.25 -20.41 11.74
CA GLU A 316 17.96 -21.19 10.72
C GLU A 316 17.86 -20.45 9.36
N PHE A 317 18.93 -20.54 8.57
CA PHE A 317 18.98 -19.98 7.22
C PHE A 317 18.96 -21.10 6.20
N GLN A 318 18.12 -20.98 5.18
CA GLN A 318 18.08 -21.89 4.05
C GLN A 318 18.36 -21.11 2.76
N ILE A 319 19.35 -21.52 1.99
CA ILE A 319 19.57 -21.00 0.63
C ILE A 319 18.52 -21.63 -0.27
N THR A 320 17.64 -20.82 -0.85
CA THR A 320 16.55 -21.30 -1.72
C THR A 320 16.90 -21.20 -3.21
N SER A 321 17.81 -20.29 -3.57
CA SER A 321 18.42 -20.22 -4.91
C SER A 321 19.70 -19.39 -4.88
N LEU A 322 20.60 -19.65 -5.83
CA LEU A 322 21.74 -18.77 -6.14
C LEU A 322 21.22 -17.68 -7.07
N GLY A 323 21.48 -16.40 -6.76
CA GLY A 323 21.08 -15.29 -7.62
C GLY A 323 21.73 -15.38 -9.01
N SER A 324 21.07 -14.84 -10.04
CA SER A 324 21.61 -14.77 -11.41
C SER A 324 23.02 -14.19 -11.45
N ASP A 325 23.24 -13.18 -10.61
CA ASP A 325 24.49 -12.42 -10.53
C ASP A 325 25.64 -13.28 -9.93
N PHE A 326 25.31 -14.28 -9.12
CA PHE A 326 26.29 -15.25 -8.58
C PHE A 326 26.74 -16.25 -9.65
N LEU A 327 25.82 -16.71 -10.51
CA LEU A 327 26.15 -17.57 -11.64
C LEU A 327 27.00 -16.82 -12.69
N GLU A 328 26.66 -15.55 -12.96
CA GLU A 328 27.41 -14.73 -13.90
C GLU A 328 28.80 -14.36 -13.37
N ALA A 329 28.93 -14.10 -12.07
CA ALA A 329 30.22 -13.86 -11.42
C ALA A 329 31.14 -15.10 -11.45
N THR A 330 30.60 -16.30 -11.21
CA THR A 330 31.38 -17.55 -11.27
C THR A 330 31.77 -17.94 -12.69
N GLN A 331 30.97 -17.63 -13.70
CA GLN A 331 31.31 -17.83 -15.12
C GLN A 331 32.42 -16.90 -15.63
N ARG A 332 32.60 -15.72 -15.02
CA ARG A 332 33.69 -14.79 -15.38
C ARG A 332 35.04 -15.15 -14.73
N LEU A 333 35.04 -16.07 -13.78
CA LEU A 333 36.21 -16.48 -13.01
C LEU A 333 36.76 -17.86 -13.40
N ALA A 334 36.05 -18.62 -14.24
CA ALA A 334 36.46 -19.91 -14.81
C ALA A 334 37.15 -19.73 -16.18
#